data_AF-A0A316ZL42-F1
#
_entry.id   AF-A0A316ZL42-F1
#
_cell.length_a   1.000
_cell.length_b   1.000
_cell.length_c   1.000
_cell.angle_alpha   90.00
_cell.angle_beta   90.00
_cell.angle_gamma   90.00
#
_symmetry.space_group_name_H-M   'P 1'
#
loop_
_entity.id
_entity.type
_entity.pdbx_description
1 polymer ?
#
loop_
_entity_poly.entity_id
_entity_poly.type
_entity_poly.pdbx_seq_one_letter_code
_entity_poly.pdbx_strand_id
1 'polypeptide(L)' 'MPPRTPLTPNQQRIRVMVISFPFLVASSYVLFRRLYLGEEQKKLPSAPTRGKLDVQPA' A
#
# COMPACT_ATOMS: atom_id res chain seq x y z
N MET A 1 33.82 4.53 1.60
CA MET A 1 32.38 4.86 1.61
C MET A 1 32.27 6.34 1.90
N PRO A 2 31.55 7.15 1.11
CA PRO A 2 31.37 8.56 1.43
C PRO A 2 30.62 8.72 2.77
N PRO A 3 31.01 9.66 3.65
CA PRO A 3 30.35 9.87 4.92
C PRO A 3 28.91 10.33 4.70
N ARG A 4 27.95 9.75 5.43
CA ARG A 4 26.55 10.19 5.39
C ARG A 4 26.46 11.56 6.06
N THR A 5 26.10 12.59 5.30
CA THR A 5 25.89 13.93 5.83
C THR A 5 24.70 13.88 6.82
N PRO A 6 24.86 14.34 8.07
CA PRO A 6 23.76 14.35 9.03
C PRO A 6 22.66 15.30 8.54
N LEU A 7 21.41 14.84 8.59
CA LEU A 7 20.25 15.62 8.20
C LEU A 7 19.96 16.66 9.28
N THR A 8 19.73 17.91 8.87
CA THR A 8 19.21 18.95 9.75
C THR A 8 17.82 18.56 10.29
N PRO A 9 17.38 19.08 11.46
CA PRO A 9 16.07 18.78 12.02
C PRO A 9 14.90 19.02 11.04
N ASN A 10 14.99 20.08 10.22
CA ASN A 10 13.98 20.39 9.19
C ASN A 10 13.95 19.34 8.08
N GLN A 11 15.12 18.88 7.62
CA GLN A 11 15.19 17.81 6.61
C GLN A 11 14.64 16.49 7.14
N GLN A 12 14.84 16.19 8.42
CA GLN A 12 14.23 15.00 9.05
C GLN A 12 12.71 15.09 9.06
N ARG A 13 12.15 16.26 9.42
CA ARG A 13 10.69 16.49 9.39
C ARG A 13 10.11 16.37 7.99
N ILE A 14 10.76 16.99 6.99
CA ILE A 14 10.35 16.88 5.58
C ILE A 14 10.39 15.42 5.13
N ARG A 15 11.44 14.67 5.49
CA ARG A 15 11.53 13.24 5.17
C ARG A 15 10.36 12.46 5.75
N VAL A 16 9.97 12.72 7.00
CA VAL A 16 8.80 12.08 7.62
C VAL A 16 7.54 12.45 6.86
N MET A 17 7.32 13.73 6.54
CA MET A 17 6.14 14.19 5.79
C MET A 17 6.05 13.55 4.42
N VAL A 18 7.14 13.52 3.65
CA VAL A 18 7.17 12.92 2.30
C VAL A 18 6.84 11.42 2.35
N ILE A 19 7.24 10.74 3.43
CA ILE A 19 6.94 9.32 3.60
C ILE A 19 5.50 9.13 4.08
N SER A 20 5.01 9.86 5.08
CA SER A 20 3.71 9.62 5.70
C SER A 20 2.54 10.17 4.90
N PHE A 21 2.71 11.29 4.21
CA PHE A 21 1.68 11.95 3.42
C PHE A 21 1.01 11.03 2.38
N PRO A 22 1.73 10.27 1.53
CA PRO A 22 1.08 9.39 0.56
C PRO A 22 0.25 8.28 1.22
N PHE A 23 0.69 7.73 2.36
CA PHE A 23 -0.12 6.73 3.09
C PHE A 23 -1.41 7.35 3.62
N LEU A 24 -1.33 8.58 4.14
CA LEU A 24 -2.49 9.31 4.65
C LEU A 24 -3.47 9.63 3.52
N VAL A 25 -2.99 10.08 2.36
CA VAL A 25 -3.84 10.36 1.19
C VAL A 25 -4.50 9.08 0.69
N ALA A 26 -3.74 7.98 0.54
CA ALA A 26 -4.27 6.72 0.06
C ALA A 26 -5.32 6.13 1.01
N SER A 27 -5.06 6.12 2.32
CA SER A 27 -6.01 5.60 3.31
C SER A 27 -7.28 6.45 3.38
N SER A 28 -7.13 7.78 3.36
CA SER A 28 -8.26 8.71 3.34
C SER A 28 -9.12 8.51 2.09
N TYR A 29 -8.50 8.33 0.92
CA TYR A 29 -9.21 8.07 -0.32
C TYR A 29 -9.99 6.75 -0.28
N VAL A 30 -9.37 5.66 0.22
CA VAL A 30 -10.06 4.38 0.37
C VAL A 30 -11.24 4.48 1.33
N LEU A 31 -11.07 5.15 2.46
CA LEU A 31 -12.13 5.38 3.43
C LEU A 31 -13.26 6.23 2.85
N PHE A 32 -12.94 7.27 2.07
CA PHE A 32 -13.92 8.10 1.40
C PHE A 32 -14.79 7.29 0.43
N ARG A 33 -14.17 6.43 -0.39
CA ARG A 33 -14.91 5.55 -1.30
C ARG A 33 -15.84 4.57 -0.58
N ARG A 34 -15.39 4.01 0.56
CA ARG A 34 -16.18 3.04 1.32
C ARG A 34 -17.28 3.67 2.17
N LEU A 35 -16.95 4.72 2.91
CA LEU A 35 -17.86 5.31 3.90
C LEU A 35 -18.82 6.34 3.29
N TYR A 36 -18.36 7.11 2.29
CA TYR A 36 -19.16 8.18 1.72
C TYR A 36 -19.82 7.78 0.40
N LEU A 37 -19.08 7.12 -0.49
CA LEU A 37 -19.62 6.66 -1.78
C LEU A 37 -20.30 5.28 -1.71
N GLY A 38 -20.17 4.57 -0.59
CA GLY A 38 -20.79 3.26 -0.41
C GLY A 38 -20.23 2.17 -1.33
N GLU A 39 -19.02 2.36 -1.88
CA GLU A 39 -18.42 1.35 -2.74
C GLU A 39 -18.07 0.08 -1.95
N GLU A 40 -18.55 -1.07 -2.42
CA GLU A 40 -18.25 -2.34 -1.78
C GLU A 40 -16.74 -2.66 -1.82
N GLN A 41 -16.21 -3.18 -0.71
CA GLN A 41 -14.85 -3.71 -0.69
C GLN A 41 -14.77 -4.89 -1.67
N LYS A 42 -13.94 -4.77 -2.72
CA LYS A 42 -13.67 -5.87 -3.64
C LYS A 42 -13.26 -7.10 -2.83
N LYS A 43 -14.08 -8.16 -2.91
CA LYS A 43 -13.77 -9.44 -2.28
C LYS A 43 -12.48 -9.95 -2.92
N LEU A 44 -11.45 -10.09 -2.10
CA LEU A 44 -10.25 -10.78 -2.52
C LEU A 44 -10.69 -12.19 -2.91
N PRO A 45 -10.27 -12.73 -4.08
CA PRO A 45 -10.52 -14.12 -4.38
C PRO A 45 -9.94 -14.93 -3.21
N SER A 46 -10.79 -15.71 -2.54
CA SER A 46 -10.33 -16.74 -1.62
C SER A 46 -9.25 -17.51 -2.35
N ALA A 47 -8.07 -17.62 -1.74
CA ALA A 47 -6.88 -18.18 -2.37
C ALA A 47 -7.21 -19.41 -3.23
N PRO A 48 -6.58 -19.58 -4.40
CA PRO A 48 -6.73 -20.83 -5.13
C PRO A 48 -6.28 -21.94 -4.19
N THR A 49 -7.16 -22.90 -3.96
CA THR A 49 -6.82 -24.17 -3.32
C THR A 49 -5.48 -24.63 -3.88
N ARG A 50 -4.47 -24.68 -3.00
CA ARG A 50 -3.16 -25.24 -3.27
C ARG A 50 -3.35 -26.64 -3.88
N GLY A 51 -3.16 -26.79 -5.19
CA GLY A 51 -3.03 -28.10 -5.84
C GLY A 51 -4.08 -28.50 -6.88
N LYS A 52 -4.34 -27.69 -7.90
CA LYS A 52 -4.68 -28.23 -9.22
C LYS A 52 -3.76 -27.60 -10.26
N LEU A 53 -2.59 -28.23 -10.41
CA LEU A 53 -1.86 -28.20 -11.66
C LEU A 53 -2.73 -28.97 -12.66
N ASP A 54 -3.20 -28.28 -13.70
CA ASP A 54 -3.79 -28.91 -14.87
C ASP A 54 -2.81 -29.94 -15.44
N VAL A 55 -3.04 -31.22 -15.15
CA VAL A 55 -2.47 -32.32 -15.93
C VAL A 55 -3.27 -32.37 -17.22
N GLN A 56 -2.69 -31.84 -18.29
CA GLN A 56 -3.19 -31.99 -19.65
C GLN A 56 -2.96 -33.46 -20.07
N PRO A 57 -4.01 -34.26 -20.36
CA PRO A 57 -3.81 -35.57 -20.95
C PRO A 57 -3.44 -35.41 -22.43
N ALA A 58 -2.45 -36.20 -22.87
CA ALA A 58 -2.03 -36.34 -24.25
C ALA A 58 -3.02 -37.15 -25.08
#